data_AF-A0AAE4A5P5-F1
#
_entry.id   AF-A0AAE4A5P5-F1
#
_cell.length_a   1.000
_cell.length_b   1.000
_cell.length_c   1.000
_cell.angle_alpha   90.00
_cell.angle_beta   90.00
_cell.angle_gamma   90.00
#
_symmetry.space_group_name_H-M   'P 1'
#
loop_
_entity.id
_entity.type
_entity.pdbx_description
1 polymer ?
#
loop_
_entity_poly.entity_id
_entity_poly.type
_entity_poly.pdbx_seq_one_letter_code
_entity_poly.pdbx_strand_id
1 'polypeptide(L)'
;MLIAVTDHAVERFRQRVGTRTGALDPRPEIVGRVRRALEAGRASEDAPPGATRSRGSLYVRDLVDRDLVFVCRHGDGELVVISLWEEGRIGSPRVPRRFTDALKR
;
A
#
# COMPACT_ATOMS: atom_id res chain seq x y z
N MET A 1 6.15 -18.34 1.91
CA MET A 1 6.45 -17.40 0.82
C MET A 1 7.15 -16.18 1.40
N LEU A 2 8.32 -15.82 0.87
CA LEU A 2 9.07 -14.63 1.25
C LEU A 2 8.47 -13.40 0.56
N ILE A 3 8.49 -12.25 1.24
CA ILE A 3 8.00 -10.98 0.71
C ILE A 3 9.13 -9.96 0.83
N ALA A 4 9.64 -9.50 -0.31
CA ALA A 4 10.57 -8.38 -0.38
C ALA A 4 9.82 -7.08 -0.63
N VAL A 5 10.41 -5.96 -0.22
CA VAL A 5 9.83 -4.62 -0.42
C VAL A 5 10.90 -3.74 -1.05
N THR A 6 10.55 -3.03 -2.11
CA THR A 6 11.47 -2.07 -2.74
C THR A 6 11.53 -0.78 -1.94
N ASP A 7 12.62 -0.02 -2.08
CA ASP A 7 12.69 1.33 -1.51
C ASP A 7 11.60 2.25 -2.08
N HIS A 8 11.27 2.10 -3.37
CA HIS A 8 10.17 2.83 -3.99
C HIS A 8 8.83 2.57 -3.29
N ALA A 9 8.51 1.32 -2.96
CA ALA A 9 7.30 1.00 -2.20
C ALA A 9 7.33 1.60 -0.79
N VAL A 10 8.49 1.56 -0.13
CA VAL A 10 8.69 2.19 1.19
C VAL A 10 8.43 3.69 1.14
N GLU A 11 8.98 4.40 0.16
CA GLU A 11 8.80 5.84 -0.02
C GLU A 11 7.33 6.21 -0.24
N ARG A 12 6.64 5.47 -1.12
CA ARG A 12 5.22 5.69 -1.42
C ARG A 12 4.33 5.42 -0.21
N PHE A 13 4.64 4.38 0.56
CA PHE A 13 3.94 4.08 1.81
C PHE A 13 4.16 5.19 2.86
N ARG A 14 5.38 5.71 2.99
CA ARG A 14 5.67 6.85 3.87
C ARG A 14 4.93 8.12 3.47
N GLN A 15 4.90 8.46 2.18
CA GLN A 15 4.15 9.61 1.67
C GLN A 15 2.66 9.54 2.04
N ARG A 16 2.10 8.33 2.07
CA ARG A 16 0.73 8.08 2.52
C ARG A 16 0.56 8.18 4.05
N VAL A 17 1.43 7.51 4.81
CA VAL A 17 1.30 7.34 6.27
C VAL A 17 1.82 8.56 7.04
N GLY A 18 2.62 9.40 6.39
CA GLY A 18 3.44 10.50 6.94
C GLY A 18 2.72 11.69 7.58
N THR A 19 1.59 11.48 8.26
CA THR A 19 0.96 12.48 9.14
C THR A 19 0.52 11.94 10.51
N ARG A 20 0.64 10.64 10.82
CA ARG A 20 -0.10 10.11 11.98
C ARG A 20 0.62 9.40 13.11
N THR A 21 1.87 8.93 12.97
CA THR A 21 2.50 8.20 14.08
C THR A 21 4.01 8.13 13.90
N GLY A 22 4.75 8.26 15.00
CA GLY A 22 6.21 8.34 15.03
C GLY A 22 6.93 7.18 14.35
N ALA A 23 8.25 7.33 14.23
CA ALA A 23 9.21 6.53 13.47
C ALA A 23 9.06 4.99 13.59
N LEU A 24 8.07 4.41 12.93
CA LEU A 24 7.98 2.99 12.66
C LEU A 24 8.67 2.70 11.33
N ASP A 25 9.48 1.65 11.30
CA ASP A 25 10.04 1.15 10.04
C ASP A 25 8.90 0.63 9.15
N PRO A 26 8.68 1.21 7.95
CA PRO A 26 7.57 0.82 7.07
C PRO A 26 7.74 -0.58 6.45
N ARG A 27 8.96 -1.10 6.31
CA ARG A 27 9.20 -2.41 5.69
C ARG A 27 8.46 -3.55 6.41
N PRO A 28 8.64 -3.78 7.72
CA PRO A 28 7.94 -4.84 8.43
C PRO A 28 6.41 -4.64 8.44
N GLU A 29 5.93 -3.40 8.44
CA GLU A 29 4.49 -3.12 8.35
C GLU A 29 3.92 -3.55 7.00
N ILE A 30 4.57 -3.19 5.89
CA ILE A 30 4.16 -3.57 4.53
C ILE A 30 4.14 -5.10 4.40
N VAL A 31 5.21 -5.77 4.83
CA VAL A 31 5.30 -7.24 4.80
C VAL A 31 4.15 -7.88 5.57
N GLY A 32 3.87 -7.39 6.79
CA GLY A 32 2.80 -7.92 7.62
C GLY A 32 1.41 -7.73 7.00
N ARG A 33 1.15 -6.57 6.38
CA ARG A 33 -0.13 -6.28 5.71
C ARG A 33 -0.33 -7.13 4.45
N VAL A 34 0.68 -7.21 3.58
CA VAL A 34 0.64 -8.02 2.36
C VAL A 34 0.45 -9.49 2.71
N ARG A 35 1.21 -10.02 3.68
CA ARG A 35 1.08 -11.41 4.11
C ARG A 35 -0.36 -11.75 4.53
N ARG A 36 -0.94 -10.95 5.43
CA ARG A 36 -2.32 -11.18 5.92
C ARG A 36 -3.35 -11.09 4.80
N ALA A 37 -3.17 -10.14 3.88
CA ALA A 37 -4.06 -10.00 2.73
C ALA A 37 -3.99 -11.20 1.79
N LEU A 38 -2.81 -11.77 1.57
CA LEU A 38 -2.63 -12.99 0.77
C LEU A 38 -3.24 -14.21 1.46
N GLU A 39 -3.01 -14.38 2.76
CA GLU A 39 -3.64 -15.43 3.58
C GLU A 39 -5.18 -15.32 3.54
N ALA A 40 -5.71 -14.12 3.38
CA ALA A 40 -7.15 -13.85 3.23
C ALA A 40 -7.67 -13.88 1.78
N GLY A 41 -6.85 -14.29 0.80
CA GLY A 41 -7.26 -14.39 -0.61
C GLY A 41 -7.55 -13.05 -1.29
N ARG A 42 -6.93 -11.94 -0.85
CA ARG A 42 -7.14 -10.60 -1.42
C ARG A 42 -6.17 -10.24 -2.57
N ALA A 43 -5.71 -11.26 -3.30
CA ALA A 43 -4.82 -11.11 -4.43
C ALA A 43 -5.59 -11.18 -5.75
N SER A 44 -5.19 -10.39 -6.74
CA SER A 44 -5.76 -10.38 -8.09
C SER A 44 -4.66 -10.15 -9.12
N GLU A 45 -4.73 -10.81 -10.26
CA GLU A 45 -3.86 -10.51 -11.42
C GLU A 45 -4.45 -9.42 -12.33
N ASP A 46 -5.71 -9.05 -12.07
CA ASP A 46 -6.38 -7.93 -12.72
C ASP A 46 -6.13 -6.65 -11.95
N ALA A 47 -5.75 -5.61 -12.70
CA ALA A 47 -5.48 -4.29 -12.15
C ALA A 47 -6.75 -3.65 -11.59
N PRO A 48 -6.65 -2.90 -10.48
CA PRO A 48 -7.77 -2.14 -9.97
C PRO A 48 -8.20 -1.06 -10.99
N PRO A 49 -9.46 -0.61 -10.97
CA PRO A 49 -9.94 0.44 -11.86
C PRO A 49 -9.06 1.70 -11.81
N GLY A 50 -8.70 2.22 -12.99
CA GLY A 50 -7.85 3.40 -13.13
C GLY A 50 -6.34 3.14 -13.04
N ALA A 51 -5.90 1.93 -12.66
CA ALA A 51 -4.50 1.55 -12.74
C ALA A 51 -4.15 1.03 -14.13
N THR A 52 -2.98 1.39 -14.65
CA THR A 52 -2.42 0.75 -15.84
C THR A 52 -2.02 -0.68 -15.49
N ARG A 53 -2.65 -1.67 -16.14
CA ARG A 53 -2.27 -3.07 -15.98
C ARG A 53 -0.82 -3.28 -16.42
N SER A 54 -0.01 -3.85 -15.53
CA SER A 54 1.36 -4.26 -15.86
C SER A 54 1.43 -5.79 -15.83
N ARG A 55 1.80 -6.40 -16.96
CA ARG A 55 1.84 -7.86 -17.12
C ARG A 55 2.76 -8.50 -16.08
N GLY A 56 2.29 -9.55 -15.42
CA GLY A 56 3.02 -10.24 -14.35
C GLY A 56 2.96 -9.54 -12.99
N SER A 57 2.10 -8.53 -12.84
CA SER A 57 1.83 -7.90 -11.54
C SER A 57 0.71 -8.62 -10.80
N LEU A 58 0.86 -8.70 -9.49
CA LEU A 58 -0.15 -9.17 -8.54
C LEU A 58 -0.60 -7.98 -7.69
N TYR A 59 -1.90 -7.74 -7.65
CA TYR A 59 -2.53 -6.65 -6.92
C TYR A 59 -3.10 -7.21 -5.62
N VAL A 60 -2.58 -6.76 -4.49
CA VAL A 60 -2.95 -7.25 -3.16
C VAL A 60 -3.68 -6.14 -2.41
N ARG A 61 -4.99 -6.28 -2.21
CA ARG A 61 -5.80 -5.27 -1.52
C ARG A 61 -5.60 -5.38 0.00
N ASP A 62 -5.26 -4.26 0.64
CA ASP A 62 -5.00 -4.22 2.07
C ASP A 62 -6.28 -4.51 2.88
N LEU A 63 -6.10 -5.21 4.00
CA LEU A 63 -7.20 -5.53 4.93
C LEU A 63 -7.50 -4.38 5.88
N VAL A 64 -6.49 -3.55 6.18
CA VAL A 64 -6.62 -2.42 7.11
C VAL A 64 -7.16 -1.19 6.38
N ASP A 65 -6.61 -0.89 5.20
CA ASP A 65 -7.01 0.23 4.37
C ASP A 65 -7.51 -0.26 3.00
N ARG A 66 -8.82 -0.43 2.85
CA ARG A 66 -9.42 -1.06 1.66
C ARG A 66 -9.22 -0.28 0.37
N ASP A 67 -8.85 0.99 0.45
CA ASP A 67 -8.53 1.81 -0.72
C ASP A 67 -7.05 1.70 -1.11
N LEU A 68 -6.23 0.97 -0.34
CA LEU A 68 -4.82 0.73 -0.63
C LEU A 68 -4.63 -0.65 -1.27
N VAL A 69 -3.95 -0.66 -2.41
CA VAL A 69 -3.56 -1.87 -3.14
C VAL A 69 -2.04 -1.91 -3.25
N PHE A 70 -1.43 -2.98 -2.75
CA PHE A 70 0.00 -3.23 -2.98
C PHE A 70 0.18 -3.82 -4.37
N VAL A 71 1.07 -3.22 -5.16
CA VAL A 71 1.47 -3.74 -6.47
C VAL A 71 2.70 -4.60 -6.26
N CYS A 72 2.55 -5.89 -6.56
CA CYS A 72 3.56 -6.90 -6.33
C CYS A 72 3.98 -7.55 -7.66
N ARG A 73 5.14 -8.19 -7.68
CA ARG A 73 5.61 -9.02 -8.78
C ARG A 73 6.24 -10.29 -8.22
N HIS A 74 5.98 -11.42 -8.86
CA HIS A 74 6.70 -12.65 -8.55
C HIS A 74 8.15 -12.53 -9.04
N GLY A 75 9.11 -12.73 -8.14
CA GLY A 75 10.53 -12.91 -8.43
C GLY A 75 10.94 -14.38 -8.30
N ASP A 76 12.25 -14.64 -8.23
CA ASP A 76 12.82 -15.98 -8.05
C ASP A 76 12.54 -16.53 -6.64
N GLY A 77 11.30 -17.04 -6.44
CA GLY A 77 10.86 -17.68 -5.19
C GLY A 77 10.28 -16.72 -4.13
N GLU A 78 10.15 -15.44 -4.44
CA GLU A 78 9.58 -14.43 -3.54
C GLU A 78 8.55 -13.52 -4.22
N LEU A 79 7.73 -12.86 -3.41
CA LEU A 79 6.83 -11.80 -3.87
C LEU A 79 7.44 -10.43 -3.55
N VAL A 80 7.76 -9.67 -4.59
CA VAL A 80 8.38 -8.35 -4.45
C VAL A 80 7.30 -7.27 -4.51
N VAL A 81 7.13 -6.50 -3.44
CA VAL A 81 6.27 -5.32 -3.42
C VAL A 81 7.01 -4.17 -4.10
N ILE A 82 6.54 -3.77 -5.28
CA ILE A 82 7.22 -2.79 -6.14
C ILE A 82 6.66 -1.38 -6.00
N SER A 83 5.36 -1.24 -5.72
CA SER A 83 4.69 0.06 -5.55
C SER A 83 3.34 -0.09 -4.84
N LEU A 84 2.59 1.00 -4.71
CA LEU A 84 1.25 1.05 -4.14
C LEU A 84 0.30 1.83 -5.05
N TRP A 85 -0.96 1.43 -5.06
CA TRP A 85 -2.05 2.07 -5.78
C TRP A 85 -3.20 2.42 -4.83
N GLU A 86 -3.89 3.51 -5.11
CA GLU A 86 -5.06 3.95 -4.34
C GLU A 86 -6.33 3.90 -5.17
N GLU A 87 -7.29 3.08 -4.75
CA GLU A 87 -8.64 3.05 -5.30
C GLU A 87 -9.43 4.22 -4.69
N GLY A 88 -9.20 5.44 -5.19
CA GLY A 88 -9.98 6.63 -4.83
C GLY A 88 -9.32 7.60 -3.85
N ARG A 89 -8.62 8.59 -4.41
CA ARG A 89 -8.86 10.04 -4.25
C ARG A 89 -7.72 10.84 -4.89
N ILE A 90 -7.98 11.44 -6.04
CA ILE A 90 -7.47 12.79 -6.27
C ILE A 90 -8.21 13.67 -5.25
N GLY A 91 -7.50 14.17 -4.24
CA GLY A 91 -8.05 15.15 -3.30
C GLY A 91 -8.77 14.58 -2.07
N SER A 92 -8.01 14.22 -1.04
CA SER A 92 -8.22 14.64 0.36
C SER A 92 -7.08 14.02 1.17
N PRO A 93 -6.22 14.82 1.83
CA PRO A 93 -5.34 14.28 2.85
C PRO A 93 -6.20 13.47 3.82
N ARG A 94 -5.82 12.22 4.11
CA ARG A 94 -6.49 11.39 5.13
C ARG A 94 -6.21 11.88 6.55
N VAL A 95 -6.06 13.20 6.73
CA VAL A 95 -5.91 13.82 8.03
C VAL A 95 -7.29 13.78 8.71
N PRO A 96 -7.42 13.15 9.89
CA PRO A 96 -8.67 13.16 10.63
C PRO A 96 -8.98 14.58 11.03
N ARG A 97 -10.28 14.92 11.01
CA ARG A 97 -10.80 16.28 11.20
C ARG A 97 -10.24 17.02 12.43
N ARG A 98 -9.89 16.26 13.49
CA ARG A 98 -9.25 16.78 14.72
C ARG A 98 -7.91 17.50 14.51
N PHE A 99 -7.18 17.23 13.42
CA PHE A 99 -5.90 17.88 13.13
C PHE A 99 -6.02 19.02 12.09
N THR A 100 -7.16 19.18 11.42
CA THR A 100 -7.39 20.28 10.45
C THR A 100 -7.98 21.54 11.08
N ASP A 101 -8.60 21.46 12.26
CA ASP A 101 -9.12 22.64 12.96
C ASP A 101 -8.01 23.51 13.58
N ALA A 102 -6.79 22.98 13.75
CA ALA A 102 -5.66 23.73 14.29
C ALA A 102 -5.06 24.76 13.31
N LEU A 103 -5.44 24.73 12.03
CA LEU A 103 -4.90 25.58 10.96
C LEU A 103 -5.89 26.66 10.48
N LYS A 104 -7.04 26.82 11.15
CA LYS A 104 -7.96 27.94 10.91
C LYS A 104 -7.76 29.02 11.98
N ARG A 105 -6.71 29.82 11.82
CA ARG A 105 -6.62 31.18 12.36
C ARG A 105 -6.07 32.10 11.30
#